data_AF-A0A6N9HBK4-F1
#
_entry.id   AF-A0A6N9HBK4-F1
#
_cell.length_a   1.000
_cell.length_b   1.000
_cell.length_c   1.000
_cell.angle_alpha   90.00
_cell.angle_beta   90.00
_cell.angle_gamma   90.00
#
_symmetry.space_group_name_H-M   'P 1'
#
loop_
_entity.id
_entity.type
_entity.pdbx_description
1 polymer ?
#
loop_
_entity_poly.entity_id
_entity_poly.type
_entity_poly.pdbx_seq_one_letter_code
_entity_poly.pdbx_strand_id
1 'polypeptide(L)'
;METDFEITCNAFVSKEVDRLARLSPCELMQLTQKGVEVTVADKTAKLFHHIVDFGDTRQIGVILLFTSKLGFGGRQFRGGVRVQLRSERISDAEAAELFDFL
;
A
#
# COMPACT_ATOMS: atom_id res chain seq x y z
N MET A 1 -5.20 -19.87 14.64
CA MET A 1 -3.97 -19.19 15.08
C MET A 1 -3.19 -18.58 13.91
N GLU A 2 -2.80 -19.34 12.88
CA GLU A 2 -2.08 -18.76 11.73
C GLU A 2 -2.98 -17.88 10.84
N THR A 3 -4.25 -18.29 10.67
CA THR A 3 -5.28 -17.55 9.94
C THR A 3 -5.63 -16.22 10.63
N ASP A 4 -5.69 -16.18 11.96
CA ASP A 4 -6.04 -14.97 12.73
C ASP A 4 -4.96 -13.89 12.62
N PHE A 5 -3.69 -14.32 12.55
CA PHE A 5 -2.56 -13.44 12.33
C PHE A 5 -2.61 -12.80 10.94
N GLU A 6 -2.87 -13.60 9.91
CA GLU A 6 -2.99 -13.10 8.52
C GLU A 6 -4.18 -12.16 8.35
N ILE A 7 -5.35 -12.49 8.94
CA ILE A 7 -6.51 -11.62 8.97
C ILE A 7 -6.16 -10.27 9.61
N THR A 8 -5.45 -10.29 10.75
CA THR A 8 -5.05 -9.06 11.45
C THR A 8 -4.09 -8.22 10.61
N CYS A 9 -3.12 -8.85 9.95
CA CYS A 9 -2.18 -8.15 9.08
C CYS A 9 -2.85 -7.55 7.84
N ASN A 10 -3.74 -8.31 7.20
CA ASN A 10 -4.54 -7.82 6.06
C ASN A 10 -5.46 -6.67 6.48
N ALA A 11 -6.09 -6.75 7.64
CA ALA A 11 -6.91 -5.66 8.18
C ALA A 11 -6.08 -4.41 8.48
N PHE A 12 -4.85 -4.56 8.99
CA PHE A 12 -3.95 -3.43 9.21
C PHE A 12 -3.57 -2.74 7.90
N VAL A 13 -3.14 -3.51 6.89
CA VAL A 13 -2.82 -2.98 5.56
C VAL A 13 -4.04 -2.31 4.93
N SER A 14 -5.22 -2.92 5.03
CA SER A 14 -6.47 -2.35 4.51
C SER A 14 -6.81 -1.02 5.16
N LYS A 15 -6.64 -0.89 6.48
CA LYS A 15 -6.84 0.39 7.18
C LYS A 15 -5.88 1.49 6.71
N GLU A 16 -4.64 1.12 6.42
CA GLU A 16 -3.67 2.08 5.89
C GLU A 16 -4.00 2.49 4.45
N VAL A 17 -4.44 1.55 3.63
CA VAL A 17 -4.97 1.83 2.28
C VAL A 17 -6.18 2.76 2.36
N ASP A 18 -7.15 2.48 3.24
CA ASP A 18 -8.32 3.33 3.46
C ASP A 18 -7.93 4.74 3.94
N ARG A 19 -6.92 4.85 4.81
CA ARG A 19 -6.38 6.13 5.25
C ARG A 19 -5.81 6.91 4.07
N LEU A 20 -5.00 6.27 3.23
CA LEU A 20 -4.42 6.89 2.03
C LEU A 20 -5.52 7.31 1.04
N ALA A 21 -6.56 6.49 0.85
CA ALA A 21 -7.67 6.79 -0.05
C ALA A 21 -8.48 8.03 0.36
N ARG A 22 -8.42 8.44 1.62
CA ARG A 22 -9.10 9.65 2.14
C ARG A 22 -8.26 10.92 2.03
N LEU A 23 -6.98 10.81 1.68
CA LEU A 23 -6.11 11.95 1.50
C LEU A 23 -6.41 12.64 0.17
N SER A 24 -6.24 13.96 0.14
CA SER A 24 -6.29 14.74 -1.09
C SER A 24 -5.08 14.43 -1.99
N PRO A 25 -5.17 14.68 -3.32
CA PRO A 25 -4.04 14.51 -4.23
C PRO A 25 -2.78 15.26 -3.77
N CYS A 26 -2.93 16.46 -3.20
CA CYS A 26 -1.81 17.25 -2.68
C CYS A 26 -1.10 16.54 -1.51
N GLU A 27 -1.85 15.96 -0.58
CA GLU A 27 -1.27 15.20 0.55
C GLU A 27 -0.59 13.92 0.06
N LEU A 28 -1.17 13.25 -0.94
CA LEU A 28 -0.61 12.04 -1.55
C LEU A 28 0.70 12.32 -2.31
N MET A 29 0.83 13.51 -2.90
CA MET A 29 2.06 13.97 -3.56
C MET A 29 3.18 14.29 -2.56
N GLN A 30 2.84 14.69 -1.33
CA GLN A 30 3.81 14.96 -0.26
C GLN A 30 4.32 13.68 0.41
N LEU A 31 3.66 12.54 0.20
CA LEU A 31 4.15 11.26 0.71
C LEU A 31 5.49 10.92 0.07
N THR A 32 6.43 10.51 0.91
CA THR A 32 7.75 10.03 0.52
C THR A 32 7.89 8.57 0.89
N GLN A 33 8.74 7.83 0.18
CA GLN A 33 9.02 6.44 0.53
C GLN A 33 9.71 6.42 1.91
N LYS A 34 8.98 5.94 2.92
CA LYS A 34 9.49 5.84 4.29
C LYS A 34 9.08 4.52 4.91
N GLY A 35 10.03 3.89 5.60
CA GLY A 35 9.78 2.77 6.49
C GLY A 35 9.49 3.26 7.91
N VAL A 36 8.40 2.80 8.51
CA VAL A 36 8.04 3.07 9.91
C VAL A 36 7.89 1.75 10.65
N GLU A 37 8.48 1.64 11.83
CA GLU A 37 8.26 0.49 12.70
C GLU A 37 6.89 0.58 13.35
N VAL A 38 6.13 -0.51 13.25
CA VAL A 38 4.77 -0.63 13.77
C VAL A 38 4.63 -1.94 14.53
N THR A 39 3.70 -1.99 15.47
CA THR A 39 3.35 -3.22 16.19
C THR A 39 2.01 -3.73 15.68
N VAL A 40 1.98 -4.96 15.18
CA VAL A 40 0.78 -5.62 14.63
C VAL A 40 0.72 -7.05 15.16
N ALA A 41 -0.42 -7.43 15.76
CA ALA A 41 -0.61 -8.74 16.40
C ALA A 41 0.55 -9.10 17.37
N ASP A 42 0.90 -8.15 18.24
CA ASP A 42 1.97 -8.24 19.24
C ASP A 42 3.38 -8.51 18.68
N LYS A 43 3.58 -8.28 17.38
CA LYS A 43 4.86 -8.41 16.69
C LYS A 43 5.28 -7.09 16.05
N THR A 44 6.58 -6.81 16.10
CA THR A 44 7.17 -5.68 15.38
C THR A 44 7.22 -5.98 13.89
N ALA A 45 6.73 -5.05 13.09
CA ALA A 45 6.81 -5.05 11.63
C ALA A 45 7.32 -3.69 11.15
N LYS A 46 7.75 -3.65 9.89
CA LYS A 46 8.04 -2.41 9.18
C LYS A 46 6.98 -2.17 8.12
N LEU A 47 6.32 -1.03 8.20
CA LEU A 47 5.39 -0.54 7.19
C LEU A 47 6.16 0.36 6.22
N PHE A 48 6.03 0.11 4.92
CA PHE A 48 6.64 0.92 3.87
C PHE A 48 5.60 1.38 2.87
N HIS A 49 5.71 2.62 2.44
CA HIS A 49 5.04 3.11 1.24
C HIS A 49 5.97 2.97 0.05
N HIS A 50 5.57 2.16 -0.93
CA HIS A 50 6.23 2.09 -2.23
C HIS A 50 5.47 2.99 -3.19
N ILE A 51 6.14 4.02 -3.70
CA ILE A 51 5.52 5.04 -4.54
C ILE A 51 6.11 4.93 -5.94
N VAL A 52 5.25 4.82 -6.94
CA VAL A 52 5.60 4.80 -8.35
C VAL A 52 4.75 5.84 -9.08
N ASP A 53 5.41 6.77 -9.75
CA ASP A 53 4.77 7.81 -10.55
C ASP A 53 4.78 7.39 -12.03
N PHE A 54 3.60 7.35 -12.66
CA PHE A 54 3.39 7.06 -14.07
C PHE A 54 2.68 8.23 -14.74
N GLY A 55 3.43 9.27 -15.10
CA GLY A 55 2.92 10.48 -15.76
C GLY A 55 1.80 11.13 -14.95
N ASP A 56 0.56 10.85 -15.32
CA ASP A 56 -0.65 11.40 -14.72
C ASP A 56 -1.23 10.56 -13.58
N THR A 57 -0.60 9.43 -13.25
CA THR A 57 -1.04 8.58 -12.14
C THR A 57 0.08 8.38 -11.13
N ARG A 58 -0.26 8.36 -9.85
CA ARG A 58 0.64 7.99 -8.75
C ARG A 58 0.08 6.74 -8.09
N GLN A 59 0.87 5.69 -8.08
CA GLN A 59 0.55 4.45 -7.37
C GLN A 59 1.29 4.43 -6.05
N ILE A 60 0.56 4.16 -4.97
CA ILE A 60 1.11 4.06 -3.63
C ILE A 60 0.77 2.69 -3.08
N GLY A 61 1.76 1.80 -3.08
CA GLY A 61 1.70 0.51 -2.43
C GLY A 61 2.00 0.63 -0.93
N VAL A 62 1.23 -0.07 -0.12
CA VAL A 62 1.43 -0.26 1.31
C VAL A 62 2.00 -1.66 1.51
N ILE A 63 3.17 -1.77 2.15
CA ILE A 63 3.84 -3.05 2.40
C ILE A 63 4.12 -3.18 3.88
N LEU A 64 3.55 -4.19 4.53
CA LEU A 64 3.85 -4.57 5.90
C LEU A 64 4.81 -5.77 5.89
N LEU A 65 6.00 -5.60 6.44
CA LEU A 65 7.06 -6.61 6.47
C LEU A 65 7.40 -7.03 7.89
N PHE A 66 7.33 -8.33 8.18
CA PHE A 66 7.84 -8.91 9.42
C PHE A 66 9.23 -9.49 9.17
N THR A 67 10.26 -8.89 9.75
CA THR A 67 11.62 -9.45 9.70
C THR A 67 11.75 -10.58 10.71
N SER A 68 11.87 -11.81 10.21
CA SER A 68 12.26 -12.97 11.02
C SER A 68 13.66 -12.75 11.59
N LYS A 69 13.84 -12.96 12.91
CA LYS A 69 15.16 -12.89 13.58
C LYS A 69 16.17 -13.92 13.05
N LEU A 70 15.75 -14.88 12.23
CA LEU A 70 16.55 -16.02 11.79
C LEU A 70 16.93 -15.99 10.30
N GLY A 71 16.76 -14.86 9.60
CA GLY A 71 17.31 -14.67 8.24
C GLY A 71 16.62 -15.46 7.12
N PHE A 72 15.67 -16.34 7.43
CA PHE A 72 14.87 -17.07 6.44
C PHE A 72 13.42 -16.58 6.47
N GLY A 73 12.94 -16.07 5.33
CA GLY A 73 11.53 -15.82 5.04
C GLY A 73 10.84 -14.74 5.88
N GLY A 74 10.89 -13.50 5.42
CA GLY A 74 9.99 -12.45 5.92
C GLY A 74 8.57 -12.66 5.37
N ARG A 75 7.54 -12.57 6.21
CA ARG A 75 6.16 -12.47 5.73
C ARG A 75 5.88 -11.03 5.33
N GLN A 76 5.26 -10.85 4.18
CA GLN A 76 4.84 -9.56 3.67
C GLN A 76 3.35 -9.56 3.39
N PHE A 77 2.69 -8.46 3.73
CA PHE A 77 1.30 -8.19 3.40
C PHE A 77 1.24 -6.89 2.60
N ARG A 78 0.40 -6.84 1.57
CA ARG A 78 0.43 -5.76 0.57
C ARG A 78 -0.98 -5.29 0.23
N GLY A 79 -1.08 -4.00 -0.08
CA GLY A 79 -2.26 -3.35 -0.62
C GLY A 79 -1.82 -2.05 -1.32
N GLY A 80 -2.72 -1.31 -1.93
CA GLY A 80 -2.33 -0.06 -2.55
C GLY A 80 -3.50 0.81 -2.95
N VAL A 81 -3.19 2.09 -3.16
CA VAL A 81 -4.10 3.07 -3.76
C VAL A 81 -3.49 3.58 -5.05
N ARG A 82 -4.37 3.85 -6.02
CA ARG A 82 -4.01 4.53 -7.25
C ARG A 82 -4.66 5.90 -7.25
N VAL A 83 -3.89 6.90 -7.62
CA VAL A 83 -4.30 8.30 -7.60
C VAL A 83 -4.14 8.86 -9.01
N GLN A 84 -5.21 9.42 -9.56
CA GLN A 84 -5.14 10.21 -10.79
C GLN A 84 -4.76 11.65 -10.44
N LEU A 85 -3.66 12.14 -10.98
CA LEU A 85 -3.11 13.48 -10.70
C LEU A 85 -3.68 14.56 -11.62
N ARG A 86 -4.20 14.19 -12.80
CA ARG A 86 -4.88 15.11 -13.73
C ARG A 86 -6.36 14.78 -13.87
N SER A 87 -7.21 15.80 -13.81
CA SER A 87 -8.63 15.72 -14.23
C SER A 87 -8.79 15.74 -15.75
N GLU A 88 -7.93 15.05 -16.48
CA GLU A 88 -8.24 14.72 -17.87
C GLU A 88 -9.18 13.50 -17.84
N ARG A 89 -10.28 13.59 -18.58
CA ARG A 89 -11.31 12.56 -18.64
C ARG A 89 -10.67 11.30 -19.21
N ILE A 90 -10.29 10.36 -18.35
CA ILE A 90 -9.86 9.02 -18.79
C ILE A 90 -11.07 8.37 -19.43
N SER A 91 -10.91 7.86 -20.64
CA SER A 91 -11.99 7.13 -21.31
C SER A 91 -12.18 5.76 -20.66
N ASP A 92 -13.40 5.21 -20.71
CA ASP A 92 -13.71 3.89 -20.11
C ASP A 92 -12.81 2.76 -20.65
N ALA A 93 -12.26 2.93 -21.86
CA ALA A 93 -11.32 2.00 -22.49
C ALA A 93 -9.93 2.02 -21.82
N GLU A 94 -9.40 3.20 -21.52
CA GLU A 94 -8.10 3.35 -20.83
C GLU A 94 -8.18 2.87 -19.38
N ALA A 95 -9.34 3.03 -18.74
CA ALA A 95 -9.57 2.53 -17.38
C ALA A 95 -9.49 1.00 -17.29
N ALA A 96 -9.97 0.25 -18.30
CA ALA A 96 -9.98 -1.21 -18.28
C ALA A 96 -8.57 -1.83 -18.41
N GLU A 97 -7.74 -1.32 -19.31
CA GLU A 97 -6.35 -1.82 -19.50
C GLU A 97 -5.47 -1.60 -18.27
N LEU A 98 -5.84 -0.63 -17.44
CA LEU A 98 -5.10 -0.18 -16.27
C LEU A 98 -5.27 -1.08 -15.03
N PHE A 99 -6.24 -2.00 -15.01
CA PHE A 99 -6.52 -2.91 -13.89
C PHE A 99 -6.16 -4.37 -14.15
N ASP A 100 -5.71 -4.72 -15.37
CA ASP A 100 -5.32 -6.10 -15.74
C ASP A 100 -3.92 -6.53 -15.26
N PHE A 101 -3.17 -5.65 -14.57
CA PHE A 101 -1.78 -5.91 -14.13
C PHE A 101 -1.60 -6.12 -12.62
N LEU A 102 -2.67 -6.32 -11.85
CA LEU A 102 -2.61 -6.68 -10.42
C LEU A 102 -2.94 -8.15 -10.19
#